data_AF-A0AAD6NTB4-F1
#
_entry.id   AF-A0AAD6NTB4-F1
#
_cell.length_a   1.000
_cell.length_b   1.000
_cell.length_c   1.000
_cell.angle_alpha   90.00
_cell.angle_beta   90.00
_cell.angle_gamma   90.00
#
_symmetry.space_group_name_H-M   'P 1'
#
loop_
_entity.id
_entity.type
_entity.pdbx_description
1 polymer ?
#
loop_
_entity_poly.entity_id
_entity_poly.type
_entity_poly.pdbx_seq_one_letter_code
_entity_poly.pdbx_strand_id
1 'polypeptide(L)'
;MESKKKEMIRLERESVIPILKPKLIMTLADLIEHGSDRTEFLKLCKRVEYTIRAWYFLQFEDLMQLYSLFDPVSGAKKLEQQNLSPGEIDVLEQNFLTYLFQVMDKSNFKITTDEEIDVALSGQYLLNLPIKVDESKLDKKLLKAYFNDHPRENLPDFSDKVLH
;
A
#
# COMPACT_ATOMS: atom_id res chain seq x y z
N MET A 1 -5.84 -45.17 -10.11
CA MET A 1 -6.26 -43.80 -9.80
C MET A 1 -5.23 -43.23 -8.83
N GLU A 2 -4.21 -42.56 -9.36
CA GLU A 2 -3.23 -41.86 -8.52
C GLU A 2 -3.95 -40.74 -7.76
N SER A 3 -3.83 -40.76 -6.43
CA SER A 3 -4.27 -39.66 -5.60
C SER A 3 -3.44 -38.44 -5.99
N LYS A 4 -4.05 -37.46 -6.68
CA LYS A 4 -3.44 -36.14 -6.85
C LYS A 4 -3.10 -35.61 -5.46
N LYS A 5 -1.83 -35.64 -5.09
CA LYS A 5 -1.32 -34.92 -3.92
C LYS A 5 -1.82 -33.49 -4.08
N LYS A 6 -2.62 -33.00 -3.13
CA LYS A 6 -2.87 -31.56 -3.00
C LYS A 6 -1.50 -30.95 -2.72
N GLU A 7 -0.87 -30.38 -3.74
CA GLU A 7 0.29 -29.51 -3.57
C GLU A 7 -0.20 -28.30 -2.80
N MET A 8 -0.03 -28.34 -1.47
CA MET A 8 -0.30 -27.19 -0.62
C MET A 8 0.92 -26.30 -0.67
N ILE A 9 0.77 -25.14 -1.28
CA ILE A 9 1.80 -24.10 -1.31
C ILE A 9 1.91 -23.52 0.11
N ARG A 10 3.09 -23.64 0.71
CA ARG A 10 3.39 -23.10 2.04
C ARG A 10 4.02 -21.72 1.86
N LEU A 11 3.27 -20.67 2.22
CA LEU A 11 3.79 -19.31 2.25
C LEU A 11 4.74 -19.13 3.46
N GLU A 12 5.93 -18.61 3.21
CA GLU A 12 6.85 -18.12 4.24
C GLU A 12 6.16 -16.99 5.03
N ARG A 13 6.31 -16.98 6.36
CA ARG A 13 5.78 -15.87 7.16
C ARG A 13 6.73 -14.68 7.05
N GLU A 14 6.17 -13.50 6.79
CA GLU A 14 6.94 -12.27 6.85
C GLU A 14 7.57 -12.07 8.24
N SER A 15 8.77 -11.47 8.25
CA SER A 15 9.46 -11.13 9.49
C SER A 15 8.74 -9.97 10.18
N VAL A 16 8.04 -10.27 11.27
CA VAL A 16 7.35 -9.26 12.09
C VAL A 16 8.03 -9.14 13.45
N ILE A 17 7.98 -7.96 14.06
CA ILE A 17 8.30 -7.81 15.49
C ILE A 17 7.05 -8.24 16.26
N PRO A 18 7.04 -9.39 16.96
CA PRO A 18 5.83 -9.92 17.59
C PRO A 18 5.52 -9.23 18.93
N ILE A 19 6.37 -8.31 19.37
CA ILE A 19 6.24 -7.64 20.67
C ILE A 19 5.31 -6.44 20.52
N LEU A 20 4.25 -6.42 21.33
CA LEU A 20 3.36 -5.28 21.43
C LEU A 20 4.14 -4.04 21.88
N LYS A 21 3.98 -2.92 21.18
CA LYS A 21 4.62 -1.64 21.49
C LYS A 21 4.50 -1.23 22.98
N PRO A 22 3.32 -1.34 23.65
CA PRO A 22 3.24 -1.04 25.08
C PRO A 22 4.16 -1.90 25.94
N LYS A 23 4.30 -3.19 25.61
CA LYS A 23 5.19 -4.12 26.31
C LYS A 23 6.64 -3.70 26.15
N LEU A 24 7.05 -3.38 24.92
CA LEU A 24 8.41 -2.88 24.64
C LEU A 24 8.72 -1.60 25.43
N ILE A 25 7.81 -0.61 25.41
CA ILE A 25 7.99 0.66 26.12
C ILE A 25 8.11 0.42 27.63
N MET A 26 7.24 -0.40 28.20
CA MET A 26 7.28 -0.69 29.64
C MET A 26 8.56 -1.42 30.03
N THR A 27 8.97 -2.45 29.27
CA THR A 27 10.23 -3.17 29.54
C THR A 27 11.43 -2.24 29.50
N LEU A 28 11.51 -1.33 28.53
CA LEU A 28 12.60 -0.34 28.46
C LEU A 28 12.53 0.67 29.61
N ALA A 29 11.33 1.12 29.97
CA ALA A 29 11.13 2.07 31.06
C ALA A 29 11.50 1.48 32.43
N ASP A 30 11.26 0.17 32.63
CA ASP A 30 11.56 -0.52 33.89
C ASP A 30 13.07 -0.78 34.10
N LEU A 31 13.87 -0.71 33.03
CA LEU A 31 15.33 -0.77 33.11
C LEU A 31 15.98 0.56 33.54
N ILE A 32 15.21 1.64 33.63
CA ILE A 32 15.70 2.95 34.03
C ILE A 32 15.61 3.09 35.56
N GLU A 33 16.76 3.21 36.22
CA GLU A 33 16.84 3.24 37.69
C GLU A 33 16.21 4.50 38.32
N HIS A 34 16.41 5.67 37.70
CA HIS A 34 15.91 6.93 38.23
C HIS A 34 14.47 7.22 37.78
N GLY A 35 13.57 7.42 38.75
CA GLY A 35 12.15 7.68 38.48
C GLY A 35 11.88 8.95 37.65
N SER A 36 12.74 9.96 37.75
CA SER A 36 12.69 11.17 36.91
C SER A 36 12.90 10.81 35.44
N ASP A 37 13.93 10.03 35.17
CA ASP A 37 14.37 9.67 33.82
C ASP A 37 13.37 8.71 33.17
N ARG A 38 12.81 7.79 33.96
CA ARG A 38 11.69 6.93 33.54
C ARG A 38 10.49 7.77 33.08
N THR A 39 10.17 8.84 33.80
CA THR A 39 9.06 9.73 33.45
C THR A 39 9.33 10.50 32.16
N GLU A 40 10.55 11.02 31.99
CA GLU A 40 10.94 11.71 30.75
C GLU A 40 10.99 10.76 29.55
N PHE A 41 11.47 9.53 29.72
CA PHE A 41 11.43 8.49 28.70
C PHE A 41 10.00 8.21 28.23
N LEU A 42 9.05 8.02 29.15
CA LEU A 42 7.64 7.80 28.79
C LEU A 42 7.02 9.01 28.07
N LYS A 43 7.39 10.24 28.46
CA LYS A 43 6.98 11.45 27.73
C LYS A 43 7.55 11.47 26.32
N LEU A 44 8.82 11.11 26.14
CA LEU A 44 9.46 11.00 24.84
C LEU A 44 8.72 9.99 23.95
N CYS A 45 8.47 8.77 24.45
CA CYS A 45 7.74 7.75 23.71
C CYS A 45 6.36 8.23 23.25
N LYS A 46 5.62 8.94 24.11
CA LYS A 46 4.32 9.54 23.75
C LYS A 46 4.46 10.63 22.70
N ARG A 47 5.45 11.52 22.82
CA ARG A 47 5.70 12.58 21.83
C ARG A 47 6.03 11.99 20.47
N VAL A 48 6.93 11.01 20.42
CA VAL A 48 7.28 10.29 19.18
C VAL A 48 6.04 9.65 18.57
N GLU A 49 5.19 9.00 19.36
CA GLU A 49 3.94 8.43 18.85
C GLU A 49 3.02 9.48 18.25
N TYR A 50 2.79 10.60 18.93
CA TYR A 50 1.92 11.65 18.43
C TYR A 50 2.47 12.31 17.17
N THR A 51 3.79 12.54 17.11
CA THR A 51 4.45 13.08 15.91
C THR A 51 4.27 12.14 14.73
N ILE A 52 4.54 10.84 14.91
CA ILE A 52 4.36 9.84 13.86
C ILE A 52 2.89 9.79 13.40
N ARG A 53 1.93 9.76 14.35
CA ARG A 53 0.49 9.75 14.03
C ARG A 53 0.07 11.01 13.26
N ALA A 54 0.57 12.19 13.66
CA ALA A 54 0.27 13.44 12.97
C ALA A 54 0.85 13.46 11.55
N TRP A 55 2.07 12.94 11.35
CA TRP A 55 2.67 12.83 10.01
C TRP A 55 1.87 11.91 9.10
N TYR A 56 1.45 10.73 9.60
CA TYR A 56 0.59 9.84 8.82
C TYR A 56 -0.77 10.46 8.52
N PHE A 57 -1.33 11.22 9.45
CA PHE A 57 -2.59 11.91 9.25
C PHE A 57 -2.51 12.95 8.14
N LEU A 58 -1.47 13.80 8.15
CA LEU A 58 -1.24 14.78 7.07
C LEU A 58 -1.05 14.11 5.71
N GLN A 59 -0.22 13.07 5.64
CA GLN A 59 -0.02 12.32 4.39
C GLN A 59 -1.34 11.69 3.89
N PHE A 60 -2.18 11.20 4.81
CA PHE A 60 -3.48 10.64 4.46
C PHE A 60 -4.46 11.71 3.98
N GLU A 61 -4.49 12.89 4.62
CA GLU A 61 -5.32 14.01 4.17
C GLU A 61 -4.96 14.46 2.75
N ASP A 62 -3.67 14.62 2.45
CA ASP A 62 -3.19 14.99 1.11
C ASP A 62 -3.63 13.97 0.05
N LEU A 63 -3.47 12.68 0.35
CA LEU A 63 -3.92 11.60 -0.52
C LEU A 63 -5.44 11.62 -0.71
N MET A 64 -6.21 11.83 0.36
CA MET A 64 -7.67 11.87 0.31
C MET A 64 -8.20 13.07 -0.48
N GLN A 65 -7.51 14.21 -0.45
CA GLN A 65 -7.86 15.37 -1.27
C GLN A 65 -7.73 15.03 -2.75
N LEU A 66 -6.61 14.43 -3.17
CA LEU A 66 -6.40 13.99 -4.54
C LEU A 66 -7.39 12.88 -4.94
N TYR A 67 -7.57 11.86 -4.09
CA TYR A 67 -8.57 10.82 -4.32
C TYR A 67 -9.95 11.41 -4.59
N SER A 68 -10.31 12.48 -3.88
CA SER A 68 -11.62 13.10 -4.00
C SER A 68 -11.93 13.61 -5.42
N LEU A 69 -10.90 13.90 -6.24
CA LEU A 69 -11.01 14.29 -7.65
C LEU A 69 -11.26 13.10 -8.58
N PHE A 70 -10.77 11.92 -8.20
CA PHE A 70 -10.82 10.69 -9.00
C PHE A 70 -11.81 9.66 -8.45
N ASP A 71 -12.62 10.05 -7.47
CA ASP A 71 -13.69 9.23 -6.91
C ASP A 71 -14.68 8.82 -8.01
N PRO A 72 -15.02 7.52 -8.15
CA PRO A 72 -15.84 7.02 -9.26
C PRO A 72 -17.28 7.56 -9.27
N VAL A 73 -17.77 8.13 -8.16
CA VAL A 73 -19.15 8.64 -8.05
C VAL A 73 -19.22 10.14 -8.34
N SER A 74 -18.28 10.91 -7.78
CA SER A 74 -18.35 12.38 -7.75
C SER A 74 -17.16 13.09 -8.40
N GLY A 75 -16.10 12.36 -8.76
CA GLY A 75 -14.85 12.92 -9.28
C GLY A 75 -15.02 13.73 -10.56
N ALA A 76 -15.73 13.17 -11.55
CA ALA A 76 -15.98 13.85 -12.83
C ALA A 76 -16.63 15.24 -12.65
N LYS A 77 -17.62 15.36 -11.75
CA LYS A 77 -18.27 16.64 -11.46
C LYS A 77 -17.33 17.64 -10.81
N LYS A 78 -16.41 17.18 -9.95
CA LYS A 78 -15.42 18.06 -9.31
C LYS A 78 -14.37 18.55 -10.29
N LEU A 79 -13.92 17.68 -11.20
CA LEU A 79 -13.00 18.04 -12.27
C LEU A 79 -13.63 19.09 -13.20
N GLU A 80 -14.90 18.92 -13.58
CA GLU A 80 -15.66 19.90 -14.35
C GLU A 80 -15.78 21.25 -13.62
N GLN A 81 -16.06 21.23 -12.32
CA GLN A 81 -16.17 22.46 -11.50
C GLN A 81 -14.85 23.24 -11.41
N GLN A 82 -13.71 22.55 -11.45
CA GLN A 82 -12.39 23.17 -11.33
C GLN A 82 -11.86 23.70 -12.67
N ASN A 83 -12.51 23.38 -13.80
CA ASN A 83 -12.08 23.80 -15.15
C ASN A 83 -10.60 23.52 -15.43
N LEU A 84 -10.09 22.38 -14.96
CA LEU A 84 -8.71 21.97 -15.17
C LEU A 84 -8.48 21.57 -16.63
N SER A 85 -7.31 21.92 -17.15
CA SER A 85 -6.87 21.43 -18.45
C SER A 85 -6.51 19.94 -18.39
N PRO A 86 -6.59 19.19 -19.50
CA PRO A 86 -6.22 17.78 -19.52
C PRO A 86 -4.80 17.51 -18.99
N GLY A 87 -3.84 18.40 -19.26
CA GLY A 87 -2.47 18.24 -18.76
C GLY A 87 -2.33 18.46 -17.25
N GLU A 88 -3.16 19.32 -16.65
CA GLU A 88 -3.20 19.47 -15.19
C GLU A 88 -3.82 18.24 -14.52
N ILE A 89 -4.83 17.65 -15.15
CA ILE A 89 -5.44 16.39 -14.69
C ILE A 89 -4.40 15.26 -14.73
N ASP A 90 -3.66 15.13 -15.83
CA ASP A 90 -2.58 14.13 -15.96
C ASP A 90 -1.57 14.25 -14.80
N VAL A 91 -1.15 15.48 -14.46
CA VAL A 91 -0.22 15.72 -13.33
C VAL A 91 -0.83 15.30 -11.99
N LEU A 92 -2.12 15.58 -11.77
CA LEU A 92 -2.81 15.19 -10.54
C LEU A 92 -2.97 13.67 -10.41
N GLU A 93 -3.20 12.96 -11.52
CA GLU A 93 -3.26 11.49 -11.55
C GLU A 93 -1.90 10.87 -11.20
N GLN A 94 -0.81 11.40 -11.77
CA GLN A 94 0.56 10.96 -11.46
C GLN A 94 0.92 11.23 -9.99
N ASN A 95 0.53 12.39 -9.46
CA ASN A 95 0.71 12.72 -8.05
C ASN A 95 -0.09 11.77 -7.14
N PHE A 96 -1.32 11.45 -7.52
CA PHE A 96 -2.14 10.48 -6.78
C PHE A 96 -1.46 9.12 -6.72
N LEU A 97 -0.97 8.59 -7.86
CA LEU A 97 -0.24 7.31 -7.89
C LEU A 97 1.02 7.36 -7.02
N THR A 98 1.77 8.47 -7.06
CA THR A 98 2.96 8.67 -6.23
C THR A 98 2.64 8.53 -4.75
N TYR A 99 1.63 9.25 -4.25
CA TYR A 99 1.26 9.17 -2.85
C TYR A 99 0.63 7.83 -2.47
N LEU A 100 -0.15 7.23 -3.37
CA LEU A 100 -0.72 5.90 -3.16
C LEU A 100 0.39 4.87 -2.96
N PHE A 101 1.37 4.81 -3.87
CA PHE A 101 2.48 3.87 -3.74
C PHE A 101 3.34 4.13 -2.50
N GLN A 102 3.59 5.39 -2.13
CA GLN A 102 4.27 5.70 -0.86
C GLN A 102 3.52 5.17 0.37
N VAL A 103 2.19 5.23 0.38
CA VAL A 103 1.38 4.68 1.47
C VAL A 103 1.42 3.15 1.45
N MET A 104 1.36 2.54 0.26
CA MET A 104 1.45 1.09 0.09
C MET A 104 2.80 0.56 0.60
N ASP A 105 3.91 1.19 0.21
CA ASP A 105 5.26 0.81 0.62
C ASP A 105 5.45 0.94 2.14
N LYS A 106 4.91 1.99 2.77
CA LYS A 106 4.94 2.15 4.25
C LYS A 106 4.04 1.16 5.00
N SER A 107 3.04 0.61 4.33
CA SER A 107 2.07 -0.33 4.92
C SER A 107 2.47 -1.80 4.70
N ASN A 108 3.69 -2.05 4.21
CA ASN A 108 4.20 -3.37 3.82
C ASN A 108 3.36 -4.06 2.74
N PHE A 109 2.65 -3.29 1.89
CA PHE A 109 2.06 -3.89 0.70
C PHE A 109 3.14 -4.11 -0.35
N LYS A 110 3.16 -5.32 -0.91
CA LYS A 110 3.99 -5.68 -2.05
C LYS A 110 3.12 -5.76 -3.30
N ILE A 111 3.63 -5.24 -4.41
CA ILE A 111 3.05 -5.51 -5.73
C ILE A 111 3.29 -7.00 -6.03
N THR A 112 2.22 -7.76 -6.20
CA THR A 112 2.31 -9.18 -6.55
C THR A 112 2.90 -9.36 -7.93
N THR A 113 3.74 -10.37 -8.11
CA THR A 113 4.30 -10.81 -9.40
C THR A 113 3.31 -11.68 -10.16
N ASP A 114 3.53 -11.89 -11.46
CA ASP A 114 2.69 -12.78 -12.27
C ASP A 114 2.71 -14.23 -11.75
N GLU A 115 3.85 -14.70 -11.23
CA GLU A 115 3.95 -16.02 -10.58
C GLU A 115 3.06 -16.11 -9.33
N GLU A 116 3.04 -15.07 -8.50
CA GLU A 116 2.19 -15.01 -7.31
C GLU A 116 0.69 -14.94 -7.68
N ILE A 117 0.36 -14.26 -8.79
CA ILE A 117 -1.00 -14.20 -9.33
C ILE A 117 -1.44 -15.56 -9.88
N ASP A 118 -0.60 -16.24 -10.66
CA ASP A 118 -0.87 -17.57 -11.20
C ASP A 118 -1.10 -18.59 -10.09
N VAL A 119 -0.26 -18.54 -9.06
CA VAL A 119 -0.42 -19.32 -7.85
C VAL A 119 -1.77 -19.02 -7.19
N ALA A 120 -2.16 -17.75 -7.02
CA ALA A 120 -3.46 -17.35 -6.47
C ALA A 120 -4.65 -17.88 -7.28
N LEU A 121 -4.56 -17.87 -8.62
CA LEU A 121 -5.60 -18.33 -9.53
C LEU A 121 -5.69 -19.86 -9.64
N SER A 122 -4.62 -20.59 -9.33
CA SER A 122 -4.55 -22.06 -9.44
C SER A 122 -5.51 -22.83 -8.52
N GLY A 123 -6.21 -22.15 -7.58
CA GLY A 123 -7.23 -22.75 -6.72
C GLY A 123 -6.69 -23.73 -5.67
N GLN A 124 -5.37 -23.75 -5.45
CA GLN A 124 -4.69 -24.61 -4.49
C GLN A 124 -4.74 -24.08 -3.04
N TYR A 125 -5.47 -22.98 -2.80
CA TYR A 125 -5.64 -22.39 -1.49
C TYR A 125 -6.76 -23.07 -0.69
N LEU A 126 -6.61 -23.09 0.64
CA LEU A 126 -7.64 -23.56 1.58
C LEU A 126 -8.89 -22.67 1.57
N LEU A 127 -8.77 -21.44 1.07
CA LEU A 127 -9.84 -20.44 0.95
C LEU A 127 -9.95 -20.00 -0.52
N ASN A 128 -11.07 -20.33 -1.17
CA ASN A 128 -11.37 -19.89 -2.54
C ASN A 128 -12.39 -18.76 -2.48
N LEU A 129 -11.92 -17.52 -2.64
CA LEU A 129 -12.79 -16.38 -2.89
C LEU A 129 -12.91 -16.18 -4.41
N PRO A 130 -14.13 -16.10 -4.98
CA PRO A 130 -14.31 -15.81 -6.39
C PRO A 130 -14.03 -14.33 -6.66
N ILE A 131 -12.74 -13.98 -6.70
CA ILE A 131 -12.26 -12.64 -7.04
C ILE A 131 -11.87 -12.68 -8.52
N LYS A 132 -12.55 -11.89 -9.35
CA LYS A 132 -12.21 -11.71 -10.75
C LYS A 132 -11.88 -10.24 -10.99
N VAL A 133 -10.67 -9.98 -11.46
CA VAL A 133 -10.27 -8.64 -11.88
C VAL A 133 -10.73 -8.45 -13.33
N ASP A 134 -11.39 -7.33 -13.60
CA ASP A 134 -11.77 -6.93 -14.95
C ASP A 134 -10.64 -6.07 -15.56
N GLU A 135 -9.69 -6.72 -16.22
CA GLU A 135 -8.55 -6.06 -16.87
C GLU A 135 -8.96 -5.03 -17.93
N SER A 136 -10.19 -5.08 -18.45
CA SER A 136 -10.68 -4.12 -19.44
C SER A 136 -10.89 -2.71 -18.87
N LYS A 137 -11.08 -2.61 -17.55
CA LYS A 137 -11.32 -1.34 -16.85
C LYS A 137 -10.05 -0.68 -16.32
N LEU A 138 -8.90 -1.29 -16.55
CA LEU A 138 -7.63 -0.84 -16.03
C LEU A 138 -7.03 0.22 -16.96
N ASP A 139 -6.66 1.38 -16.41
CA ASP A 139 -6.01 2.44 -17.18
C ASP A 139 -4.54 2.10 -17.42
N LYS A 140 -4.30 1.41 -18.54
CA LYS A 140 -2.97 1.00 -18.98
C LYS A 140 -2.08 2.19 -19.37
N LYS A 141 -2.67 3.30 -19.82
CA LYS A 141 -1.88 4.47 -20.27
C LYS A 141 -1.29 5.18 -19.05
N LEU A 142 -2.13 5.42 -18.04
CA LEU A 142 -1.73 6.07 -16.80
C LEU A 142 -0.65 5.27 -16.06
N LEU A 143 -0.88 3.97 -15.87
CA LEU A 143 0.07 3.09 -15.17
C LEU A 143 1.37 2.94 -15.93
N LYS A 144 1.33 2.79 -17.26
CA LYS A 144 2.55 2.73 -18.08
C LYS A 144 3.38 4.02 -17.97
N ALA A 145 2.73 5.18 -18.08
CA ALA A 145 3.42 6.46 -17.91
C ALA A 145 4.08 6.55 -16.52
N TYR A 146 3.36 6.17 -15.47
CA TYR A 146 3.88 6.19 -14.11
C TYR A 146 5.11 5.29 -13.92
N PHE A 147 5.05 4.04 -14.38
CA PHE A 147 6.15 3.08 -14.21
C PHE A 147 7.34 3.32 -15.14
N ASN A 148 7.15 4.01 -16.28
CA ASN A 148 8.27 4.50 -17.08
C ASN A 148 9.12 5.51 -16.31
N ASP A 149 8.47 6.40 -15.56
CA ASP A 149 9.15 7.41 -14.74
C ASP A 149 9.63 6.84 -13.38
N HIS A 150 9.02 5.73 -12.93
CA HIS A 150 9.35 5.04 -11.67
C HIS A 150 9.61 3.54 -11.90
N PRO A 151 10.77 3.17 -12.47
CA PRO A 151 11.07 1.77 -12.76
C PRO A 151 11.06 0.92 -11.48
N ARG A 152 10.38 -0.23 -11.52
CA ARG A 152 10.37 -1.24 -10.45
C ARG A 152 10.65 -2.62 -11.06
N GLU A 153 11.34 -3.48 -10.29
CA GLU A 153 11.57 -4.87 -10.68
C GLU A 153 10.29 -5.72 -10.49
N ASN A 154 10.09 -6.71 -11.35
CA ASN A 154 9.01 -7.70 -11.27
C ASN A 154 7.59 -7.09 -11.25
N LEU A 155 7.35 -6.06 -12.05
CA LEU A 155 6.00 -5.56 -12.27
C LEU A 155 5.18 -6.57 -13.07
N PRO A 156 3.89 -6.77 -12.74
CA PRO A 156 3.00 -7.63 -13.51
C PRO A 156 2.81 -7.16 -14.94
N ASP A 157 2.38 -8.09 -15.79
CA ASP A 157 2.07 -7.87 -17.21
C ASP A 157 1.10 -6.69 -17.49
N PHE A 158 0.28 -6.26 -16.52
CA PHE A 158 -0.57 -5.07 -16.70
C PHE A 158 0.22 -3.75 -16.82
N SER A 159 1.48 -3.74 -16.41
CA SER A 159 2.39 -2.60 -16.55
C SER A 159 2.90 -2.39 -17.97
N ASP A 160 2.87 -3.43 -18.83
CA ASP A 160 3.58 -3.38 -20.11
C ASP A 160 2.87 -4.08 -21.29
N LYS A 161 1.56 -3.89 -21.44
CA LYS A 161 0.87 -4.29 -22.68
C LYS A 161 0.94 -3.19 -23.75
N VAL A 162 2.13 -2.85 -24.25
CA VAL A 162 2.47 -2.59 -25.68
C VAL A 162 3.99 -2.43 -25.79
N LEU A 163 4.70 -3.53 -26.06
CA LEU A 163 5.72 -3.64 -27.12
C LEU A 163 6.24 -5.09 -27.15
N HIS A 164 5.43 -6.00 -27.69
CA HIS A 164 5.81 -6.91 -28.78
C HIS A 164 4.56 -7.61 -29.35
#